data_AF-A0A8E2EK46-F1
#
_entry.id   AF-A0A8E2EK46-F1
#
_cell.length_a   1.000
_cell.length_b   1.000
_cell.length_c   1.000
_cell.angle_alpha   90.00
_cell.angle_beta   90.00
_cell.angle_gamma   90.00
#
_symmetry.space_group_name_H-M   'P 1'
#
loop_
_entity.id
_entity.type
_entity.pdbx_description
1 polymer ?
#
loop_
_entity_poly.entity_id
_entity_poly.type
_entity_poly.pdbx_seq_one_letter_code
_entity_poly.pdbx_strand_id
1 'polypeptide(L)'
;MVGDNSFDGAGEILEAPSPEQIQKARDSFQASTASKNELSPQSAALGSNEAGTTGSTNGQHREMPHQMPDSEDAEWMAKMPALFDLTLPPVSPENQIAYERLVLILRERWLLSKGARSAMELCRELKDELADEARMNPPHLKGWKQNRKPWRRERVFQFEIQWAKWFVWKAGEEERSRTGRESRTVQELMDEGKERKPVLMIENQAHRDDDEHDAWSSGGGE
;
A
#
# COMPACT_ATOMS: atom_id res chain seq x y z
N MET A 1 -36.14 -30.68 -22.42
CA MET A 1 -36.57 -30.33 -21.05
C MET A 1 -35.92 -29.00 -20.73
N VAL A 2 -36.65 -27.91 -20.93
CA VAL A 2 -36.20 -26.54 -20.66
C VAL A 2 -36.97 -26.12 -19.41
N GLY A 3 -36.26 -25.83 -18.33
CA GLY A 3 -36.87 -25.48 -17.04
C GLY A 3 -37.17 -23.98 -17.01
N ASP A 4 -38.44 -23.64 -16.90
CA ASP A 4 -38.92 -22.30 -16.55
C ASP A 4 -38.54 -21.97 -15.10
N ASN A 5 -37.61 -21.04 -14.92
CA ASN A 5 -37.33 -20.42 -13.62
C ASN A 5 -38.18 -19.14 -13.52
N SER A 6 -39.40 -19.29 -13.00
CA SER A 6 -40.24 -18.18 -12.55
C SER A 6 -39.68 -17.64 -11.24
N PHE A 7 -39.04 -16.48 -11.28
CA PHE A 7 -38.56 -15.74 -10.11
C PHE A 7 -39.62 -14.70 -9.73
N ASP A 8 -40.58 -15.08 -8.88
CA ASP A 8 -41.52 -14.16 -8.24
C ASP A 8 -40.80 -13.38 -7.13
N GLY A 9 -39.94 -12.45 -7.54
CA GLY A 9 -39.36 -11.44 -6.66
C GLY A 9 -40.36 -10.31 -6.45
N ALA A 10 -41.21 -10.43 -5.44
CA ALA A 10 -41.99 -9.31 -4.93
C ALA A 10 -41.01 -8.21 -4.48
N GLY A 11 -40.85 -7.19 -5.32
CA GLY A 11 -40.05 -6.01 -4.99
C GLY A 11 -40.66 -5.30 -3.79
N GLU A 12 -40.02 -5.43 -2.65
CA GLU A 12 -40.28 -4.62 -1.47
C GLU A 12 -39.98 -3.16 -1.83
N ILE A 13 -41.03 -2.41 -2.15
CA ILE A 13 -40.96 -0.98 -2.41
C ILE A 13 -40.64 -0.33 -1.07
N LEU A 14 -39.35 -0.06 -0.82
CA LEU A 14 -38.90 0.72 0.31
C LEU A 14 -39.52 2.11 0.21
N GLU A 15 -40.56 2.32 1.02
CA GLU A 15 -41.28 3.58 1.12
C GLU A 15 -40.29 4.69 1.50
N ALA A 16 -40.22 5.73 0.68
CA ALA A 16 -39.29 6.82 0.91
C ALA A 16 -39.59 7.49 2.28
N PRO A 17 -38.57 7.78 3.11
CA PRO A 17 -38.80 8.36 4.42
C PRO A 17 -39.52 9.71 4.30
N SER A 18 -40.57 9.87 5.10
CA SER A 18 -41.36 11.10 5.14
C SER A 18 -40.47 12.31 5.48
N PRO A 19 -40.73 13.52 4.93
CA PRO A 19 -39.99 14.74 5.24
C PRO A 19 -39.85 15.03 6.74
N GLU A 20 -40.85 14.62 7.54
CA GLU A 20 -40.81 14.75 9.00
C GLU A 20 -39.74 13.85 9.66
N GLN A 21 -39.52 12.64 9.12
CA GLN A 21 -38.49 11.73 9.63
C GLN A 21 -37.09 12.25 9.32
N ILE A 22 -36.92 12.88 8.15
CA ILE A 22 -35.66 13.53 7.75
C ILE A 22 -35.34 14.71 8.68
N GLN A 23 -36.35 15.54 9.00
CA GLN A 23 -36.17 16.68 9.89
C GLN A 23 -35.83 16.24 11.32
N LYS A 24 -36.54 15.23 11.85
CA LYS A 24 -36.28 14.69 13.19
C LYS A 24 -34.87 14.09 13.33
N ALA A 25 -34.37 13.42 12.28
CA ALA A 25 -33.01 12.89 12.26
C ALA A 25 -31.94 14.01 12.28
N ARG A 26 -32.22 15.13 11.60
CA ARG A 26 -31.34 16.30 11.56
C ARG A 26 -31.25 17.01 12.92
N ASP A 27 -32.39 17.19 13.59
CA ASP A 27 -32.44 17.88 14.88
C ASP A 27 -31.78 17.05 16.00
N SER A 28 -31.90 15.72 15.95
CA SER A 28 -31.21 14.81 16.86
C SER A 28 -29.68 14.90 16.76
N PHE A 29 -29.14 15.11 15.56
CA PHE A 29 -27.69 15.21 15.35
C PHE A 29 -27.10 16.52 15.88
N GLN A 30 -27.84 17.64 15.77
CA GLN A 30 -27.36 18.93 16.27
C GLN A 30 -27.31 18.99 17.81
N ALA A 31 -28.25 18.35 18.49
CA ALA A 31 -28.29 18.29 19.95
C ALA A 31 -27.05 17.59 20.58
N SER A 32 -26.43 16.64 19.88
CA SER A 32 -25.23 15.93 20.39
C SER A 32 -23.93 16.73 20.29
N THR A 33 -23.86 17.78 19.48
CA THR A 33 -22.60 18.54 19.27
C THR A 33 -22.42 19.71 20.24
N ALA A 34 -23.45 20.06 21.02
CA ALA A 34 -23.46 21.26 21.85
C ALA A 34 -23.00 21.04 23.32
N SER A 35 -22.57 19.84 23.72
CA SER A 35 -22.33 19.51 25.15
C SER A 35 -20.86 19.29 25.54
N LYS A 36 -19.90 19.85 24.79
CA LYS A 36 -18.48 19.78 25.18
C LYS A 36 -17.69 21.00 24.71
N ASN A 37 -17.90 22.14 25.35
CA ASN A 37 -16.93 23.24 25.42
C ASN A 37 -17.37 24.24 26.49
N GLU A 38 -17.27 23.83 27.76
CA GLU A 38 -17.14 24.78 28.87
C GLU A 38 -15.67 24.82 29.27
N LEU A 39 -14.92 25.76 28.69
CA LEU A 39 -13.63 26.21 29.19
C LEU A 39 -13.66 27.73 29.26
N SER A 40 -13.39 28.20 30.48
CA SER A 40 -13.55 29.53 31.03
C SER A 40 -12.80 30.64 30.29
N PRO A 41 -13.34 31.89 30.24
CA PRO A 41 -12.61 33.07 29.79
C PRO A 41 -11.94 33.78 30.98
N GLN A 42 -10.63 33.99 30.91
CA GLN A 42 -9.96 34.96 31.77
C GLN A 42 -9.06 35.90 30.95
N SER A 43 -9.45 37.18 31.03
CA SER A 43 -8.57 38.34 31.20
C SER A 43 -7.91 38.94 29.96
N ALA A 44 -8.57 40.01 29.53
CA ALA A 44 -8.06 41.21 28.87
C ALA A 44 -6.62 41.63 29.23
N ALA A 45 -5.88 42.11 28.23
CA ALA A 45 -5.03 43.29 28.36
C ALA A 45 -4.86 43.96 26.99
N LEU A 46 -5.25 45.23 26.95
CA LEU A 46 -5.05 46.20 25.88
C LEU A 46 -3.56 46.50 25.67
N GLY A 47 -3.17 46.75 24.43
CA GLY A 47 -1.84 47.22 24.08
C GLY A 47 -1.79 47.68 22.63
N SER A 48 -2.43 48.82 22.33
CA SER A 48 -2.17 49.60 21.12
C SER A 48 -0.69 49.95 21.08
N ASN A 49 -0.01 49.65 19.97
CA ASN A 49 1.21 50.34 19.55
C ASN A 49 1.24 50.38 18.03
N GLU A 50 1.00 51.58 17.53
CA GLU A 50 1.13 52.03 16.18
C GLU A 50 2.55 52.56 15.93
N ALA A 51 3.01 52.43 14.67
CA ALA A 51 4.15 53.07 14.00
C ALA A 51 5.28 52.14 13.52
N GLY A 52 5.28 51.94 12.20
CA GLY A 52 6.44 52.11 11.31
C GLY A 52 7.68 51.25 11.56
N THR A 53 7.94 50.30 10.65
CA THR A 53 9.28 50.10 10.05
C THR A 53 9.14 49.30 8.75
N THR A 54 9.38 49.97 7.63
CA THR A 54 9.72 49.35 6.35
C THR A 54 11.13 48.76 6.48
N GLY A 55 11.21 47.45 6.72
CA GLY A 55 12.47 46.76 7.00
C GLY A 55 12.59 45.45 6.24
N SER A 56 13.27 45.52 5.10
CA SER A 56 14.19 44.53 4.56
C SER A 56 13.77 43.06 4.45
N THR A 57 13.68 42.63 3.20
CA THR A 57 13.63 41.26 2.70
C THR A 57 14.84 40.43 3.16
N ASN A 58 14.83 39.90 4.37
CA ASN A 58 15.64 38.74 4.70
C ASN A 58 14.81 37.49 4.41
N GLY A 59 14.92 37.03 3.16
CA GLY A 59 14.54 35.67 2.80
C GLY A 59 15.33 34.73 3.69
N GLN A 60 14.66 34.20 4.71
CA GLN A 60 15.11 33.01 5.42
C GLN A 60 15.15 31.89 4.38
N HIS A 61 16.29 31.78 3.71
CA HIS A 61 16.73 30.57 3.07
C HIS A 61 16.78 29.55 4.21
N ARG A 62 15.67 28.82 4.39
CA ARG A 62 15.64 27.61 5.19
C ARG A 62 16.67 26.70 4.53
N GLU A 63 17.88 26.73 5.07
CA GLU A 63 18.88 25.73 4.80
C GLU A 63 18.22 24.40 5.15
N MET A 64 17.74 23.70 4.13
CA MET A 64 17.34 22.32 4.26
C MET A 64 18.59 21.60 4.74
N PRO A 65 18.62 21.08 5.97
CA PRO A 65 19.77 20.31 6.41
C PRO A 65 19.92 19.17 5.41
N HIS A 66 20.95 19.24 4.57
CA HIS A 66 21.48 18.09 3.87
C HIS A 66 22.13 17.22 4.95
N GLN A 67 21.31 16.67 5.85
CA GLN A 67 21.72 15.54 6.65
C GLN A 67 21.96 14.43 5.64
N MET A 68 23.23 14.12 5.44
CA MET A 68 23.64 12.83 4.91
C MET A 68 22.84 11.77 5.67
N PRO A 69 22.22 10.80 4.98
CA PRO A 69 21.45 9.77 5.67
C PRO A 69 22.34 9.15 6.73
N ASP A 70 21.86 9.15 7.98
CA ASP A 70 22.56 8.48 9.06
C ASP A 70 22.80 7.02 8.64
N SER A 71 23.89 6.40 9.10
CA SER A 71 24.26 5.04 8.68
C SER A 71 23.13 4.01 8.85
N GLU A 72 22.18 4.28 9.75
CA GLU A 72 20.99 3.46 9.97
C GLU A 72 19.95 3.58 8.84
N ASP A 73 19.76 4.76 8.26
CA ASP A 73 18.82 4.99 7.17
C ASP A 73 19.25 4.27 5.89
N ALA A 74 20.56 4.15 5.67
CA ALA A 74 21.12 3.39 4.55
C ALA A 74 20.73 1.90 4.60
N GLU A 75 20.66 1.30 5.79
CA GLU A 75 20.23 -0.08 5.95
C GLU A 75 18.75 -0.26 5.59
N TRP A 76 17.90 0.66 6.05
CA TRP A 76 16.47 0.62 5.76
C TRP A 76 16.14 0.95 4.30
N MET A 77 16.96 1.78 3.65
CA MET A 77 16.89 2.00 2.21
C MET A 77 17.20 0.73 1.43
N ALA A 78 18.19 -0.08 1.85
CA ALA A 78 18.51 -1.35 1.20
C ALA A 78 17.40 -2.41 1.36
N LYS A 79 16.62 -2.34 2.45
CA LYS A 79 15.47 -3.21 2.73
C LYS A 79 14.15 -2.71 2.14
N MET A 80 14.16 -1.57 1.44
CA MET A 80 12.95 -0.94 0.94
C MET A 80 12.27 -1.78 -0.14
N PRO A 81 10.92 -1.90 -0.14
CA PRO A 81 10.20 -2.60 -1.19
C PRO A 81 10.50 -2.00 -2.57
N ALA A 82 10.75 -2.86 -3.56
CA ALA A 82 10.94 -2.46 -4.96
C ALA A 82 9.71 -1.71 -5.52
N LEU A 83 8.54 -1.91 -4.90
CA LEU A 83 7.34 -1.15 -5.19
C LEU A 83 7.52 0.38 -5.03
N PHE A 84 8.43 0.82 -4.17
CA PHE A 84 8.69 2.25 -3.92
C PHE A 84 9.83 2.78 -4.79
N ASP A 85 10.12 2.16 -5.93
CA ASP A 85 11.07 2.73 -6.88
C ASP A 85 10.51 4.00 -7.55
N LEU A 86 11.38 4.89 -8.03
CA LEU A 86 11.01 6.08 -8.79
C LEU A 86 11.02 5.81 -10.31
N THR A 87 11.39 4.60 -10.73
CA THR A 87 11.48 4.24 -12.15
C THR A 87 10.09 3.98 -12.72
N LEU A 88 9.54 4.97 -13.42
CA LEU A 88 8.38 4.79 -14.30
C LEU A 88 8.80 5.03 -15.76
N PRO A 89 8.24 4.30 -16.75
CA PRO A 89 8.35 4.73 -18.13
C PRO A 89 7.80 6.16 -18.29
N PRO A 90 8.24 6.91 -19.32
CA PRO A 90 7.77 8.27 -19.56
C PRO A 90 6.24 8.31 -19.69
N VAL A 91 5.59 9.07 -18.81
CA VAL A 91 4.14 9.33 -18.80
C VAL A 91 3.87 10.82 -18.92
N SER A 92 2.60 11.25 -18.93
CA SER A 92 2.29 12.67 -18.91
C SER A 92 2.87 13.36 -17.66
N PRO A 93 3.31 14.63 -17.73
CA PRO A 93 3.95 15.31 -16.60
C PRO A 93 3.13 15.28 -15.32
N GLU A 94 1.81 15.46 -15.39
CA GLU A 94 0.94 15.42 -14.21
C GLU A 94 0.88 14.04 -13.56
N ASN A 95 0.96 12.99 -14.37
CA ASN A 95 0.92 11.61 -13.92
C ASN A 95 2.25 11.23 -13.25
N GLN A 96 3.38 11.65 -13.85
CA GLN A 96 4.70 11.48 -13.27
C GLN A 96 4.83 12.21 -11.92
N ILE A 97 4.41 13.48 -11.85
CA ILE A 97 4.43 14.25 -10.59
C ILE A 97 3.59 13.56 -9.51
N ALA A 98 2.40 13.06 -9.86
CA ALA A 98 1.54 12.34 -8.92
C ALA A 98 2.24 11.08 -8.39
N TYR A 99 2.86 10.29 -9.27
CA TYR A 99 3.59 9.09 -8.89
C TYR A 99 4.77 9.41 -7.97
N GLU A 100 5.67 10.29 -8.39
CA GLU A 100 6.87 10.66 -7.63
C GLU A 100 6.51 11.17 -6.24
N ARG A 101 5.47 12.00 -6.14
CA ARG A 101 4.99 12.51 -4.84
C ARG A 101 4.54 11.40 -3.91
N LEU A 102 3.76 10.43 -4.41
CA LEU A 102 3.31 9.30 -3.58
C LEU A 102 4.48 8.40 -3.17
N VAL A 103 5.41 8.13 -4.09
CA VAL A 103 6.61 7.36 -3.77
C VAL A 103 7.41 8.04 -2.67
N LEU A 104 7.65 9.35 -2.77
CA LEU A 104 8.36 10.09 -1.72
C LEU A 104 7.68 9.99 -0.35
N ILE A 105 6.35 10.13 -0.30
CA ILE A 105 5.58 9.97 0.95
C ILE A 105 5.72 8.54 1.51
N LEU A 106 5.62 7.53 0.65
CA LEU A 106 5.73 6.12 1.05
C LEU A 106 7.15 5.79 1.55
N ARG A 107 8.19 6.30 0.87
CA ARG A 107 9.59 6.16 1.28
C ARG A 107 9.84 6.80 2.64
N GLU A 108 9.36 8.02 2.83
CA GLU A 108 9.47 8.72 4.11
C GLU A 108 8.82 7.92 5.23
N ARG A 109 7.57 7.45 5.04
CA ARG A 109 6.87 6.63 6.04
C ARG A 109 7.57 5.30 6.31
N TRP A 110 8.12 4.68 5.27
CA TRP A 110 8.89 3.44 5.40
C TRP A 110 10.10 3.65 6.32
N LEU A 111 10.90 4.69 6.04
CA LEU A 111 12.09 5.03 6.83
C LEU A 111 11.72 5.40 8.26
N LEU A 112 10.69 6.23 8.46
CA LEU A 112 10.18 6.60 9.78
C LEU A 112 9.71 5.38 10.58
N SER A 113 9.14 4.38 9.92
CA SER A 113 8.69 3.16 10.59
C SER A 113 9.83 2.18 10.91
N LYS A 114 11.03 2.37 10.35
CA LYS A 114 12.17 1.42 10.46
C LYS A 114 11.72 -0.04 10.18
N GLY A 115 10.87 -0.22 9.17
CA GLY A 115 10.34 -1.53 8.77
C GLY A 115 9.31 -2.15 9.73
N ALA A 116 8.86 -1.45 10.78
CA ALA A 116 7.84 -1.94 11.70
C ALA A 116 6.45 -2.08 11.04
N ARG A 117 6.22 -1.35 9.94
CA ARG A 117 4.96 -1.36 9.18
C ARG A 117 5.17 -2.03 7.83
N SER A 118 4.18 -2.79 7.38
CA SER A 118 4.25 -3.44 6.07
C SER A 118 4.03 -2.44 4.93
N ALA A 119 4.56 -2.74 3.74
CA ALA A 119 4.31 -1.92 2.56
C ALA A 119 2.80 -1.77 2.27
N MET A 120 2.04 -2.84 2.50
CA MET A 120 0.59 -2.83 2.29
C MET A 120 -0.12 -1.89 3.26
N GLU A 121 0.27 -1.87 4.54
CA GLU A 121 -0.29 -0.95 5.54
C GLU A 121 -0.04 0.51 5.18
N LEU A 122 1.18 0.84 4.77
CA LEU A 122 1.54 2.20 4.34
C LEU A 122 0.73 2.63 3.12
N CYS A 123 0.58 1.76 2.12
CA CYS A 123 -0.20 2.04 0.91
C CYS A 123 -1.69 2.22 1.22
N ARG A 124 -2.26 1.42 2.13
CA ARG A 124 -3.68 1.53 2.53
C ARG A 124 -3.95 2.85 3.26
N GLU A 125 -3.12 3.18 4.23
CA GLU A 125 -3.24 4.45 4.97
C GLU A 125 -3.17 5.65 4.03
N LEU A 126 -2.19 5.68 3.12
CA LEU A 126 -2.06 6.76 2.14
C LEU A 126 -3.29 6.86 1.22
N LYS A 127 -3.83 5.72 0.78
CA LYS A 127 -5.06 5.69 -0.03
C LYS A 127 -6.25 6.26 0.74
N ASP A 128 -6.40 5.89 2.02
CA ASP A 128 -7.51 6.33 2.85
C ASP A 128 -7.42 7.83 3.15
N GLU A 129 -6.21 8.36 3.40
CA GLU A 129 -5.98 9.80 3.53
C GLU A 129 -6.37 10.59 2.27
N LEU A 130 -5.99 10.08 1.09
CA LEU A 130 -6.38 10.70 -0.18
C LEU A 130 -7.88 10.61 -0.43
N ALA A 131 -8.53 9.52 0.00
CA ALA A 131 -9.98 9.35 -0.09
C ALA A 131 -10.71 10.33 0.85
N ASP A 132 -10.21 10.51 2.07
CA ASP A 132 -10.71 11.48 3.02
C ASP A 132 -10.56 12.91 2.51
N GLU A 133 -9.40 13.24 1.93
CA GLU A 133 -9.18 14.54 1.31
C GLU A 133 -10.11 14.76 0.10
N ALA A 134 -10.34 13.73 -0.71
CA ALA A 134 -11.29 13.78 -1.82
C ALA A 134 -12.73 13.96 -1.33
N ARG A 135 -13.10 13.42 -0.17
CA ARG A 135 -14.42 13.60 0.44
C ARG A 135 -14.60 15.01 1.00
N MET A 136 -13.57 15.56 1.65
CA MET A 136 -13.59 16.91 2.21
C MET A 136 -13.54 18.00 1.12
N ASN A 137 -12.82 17.72 0.03
CA ASN A 137 -12.65 18.60 -1.12
C ASN A 137 -12.99 17.83 -2.40
N PRO A 138 -14.28 17.66 -2.74
CA PRO A 138 -14.69 16.89 -3.89
C PRO A 138 -14.13 17.45 -5.20
N PRO A 139 -13.63 16.59 -6.09
CA PRO A 139 -13.31 16.99 -7.45
C PRO A 139 -14.53 17.64 -8.12
N HIS A 140 -14.31 18.69 -8.89
CA HIS A 140 -15.33 19.35 -9.73
C HIS A 140 -16.34 20.28 -9.05
N LEU A 141 -16.19 20.62 -7.77
CA LEU A 141 -16.90 21.78 -7.20
C LEU A 141 -16.40 23.06 -7.89
N LYS A 142 -17.16 23.55 -8.87
CA LYS A 142 -16.87 24.74 -9.69
C LYS A 142 -16.86 26.07 -8.91
N GLY A 143 -17.10 26.04 -7.60
CA GLY A 143 -17.13 27.22 -6.74
C GLY A 143 -15.84 27.36 -5.96
N TRP A 144 -15.08 28.42 -6.26
CA TRP A 144 -13.97 28.94 -5.45
C TRP A 144 -12.77 28.02 -5.28
N LYS A 145 -11.65 28.40 -5.91
CA LYS A 145 -10.25 28.26 -5.42
C LYS A 145 -10.07 27.26 -4.26
N GLN A 146 -10.37 25.98 -4.45
CA GLN A 146 -10.07 24.97 -3.46
C GLN A 146 -8.57 24.73 -3.55
N ASN A 147 -7.83 25.60 -2.86
CA ASN A 147 -6.42 25.39 -2.59
C ASN A 147 -6.36 24.16 -1.67
N ARG A 148 -6.28 22.97 -2.25
CA ARG A 148 -5.85 21.76 -1.54
C ARG A 148 -4.54 22.12 -0.81
N LYS A 149 -4.34 21.63 0.40
CA LYS A 149 -3.11 21.85 1.16
C LYS A 149 -2.33 20.53 1.21
N PRO A 150 -1.04 20.52 0.83
CA PRO A 150 -0.31 21.60 0.15
C PRO A 150 -0.89 21.89 -1.24
N TRP A 151 -0.61 23.08 -1.80
CA TRP A 151 -1.17 23.55 -3.07
C TRP A 151 -0.96 22.51 -4.18
N ARG A 152 -2.05 21.89 -4.63
CA ARG A 152 -2.04 20.81 -5.63
C ARG A 152 -2.98 21.12 -6.77
N ARG A 153 -2.53 20.87 -7.98
CA ARG A 153 -3.38 20.92 -9.17
C ARG A 153 -4.38 19.76 -9.11
N GLU A 154 -5.65 20.03 -9.39
CA GLU A 154 -6.71 19.02 -9.35
C GLU A 154 -6.42 17.81 -10.24
N ARG A 155 -5.87 18.03 -11.44
CA ARG A 155 -5.48 16.95 -12.36
C ARG A 155 -4.44 16.01 -11.75
N VAL A 156 -3.46 16.54 -11.01
CA VAL A 156 -2.43 15.73 -10.34
C VAL A 156 -3.07 14.90 -9.24
N PHE A 157 -3.95 15.49 -8.43
CA PHE A 157 -4.65 14.80 -7.35
C PHE A 157 -5.51 13.62 -7.86
N GLN A 158 -6.15 13.76 -9.03
CA GLN A 158 -6.88 12.64 -9.64
C GLN A 158 -5.96 11.46 -9.95
N PHE A 159 -4.76 11.71 -10.48
CA PHE A 159 -3.76 10.66 -10.70
C PHE A 159 -3.23 10.09 -9.38
N GLU A 160 -3.07 10.90 -8.33
CA GLU A 160 -2.66 10.43 -7.01
C GLU A 160 -3.64 9.37 -6.46
N ILE A 161 -4.94 9.61 -6.55
CA ILE A 161 -5.96 8.63 -6.12
C ILE A 161 -5.84 7.32 -6.91
N GLN A 162 -5.61 7.40 -8.22
CA GLN A 162 -5.49 6.20 -9.05
C GLN A 162 -4.23 5.40 -8.71
N TRP A 163 -3.10 6.09 -8.55
CA TRP A 163 -1.85 5.48 -8.13
C TRP A 163 -1.95 4.84 -6.75
N ALA A 164 -2.59 5.51 -5.78
CA ALA A 164 -2.77 4.94 -4.45
C ALA A 164 -3.54 3.61 -4.48
N LYS A 165 -4.58 3.50 -5.33
CA LYS A 165 -5.27 2.21 -5.56
C LYS A 165 -4.35 1.16 -6.17
N TRP A 166 -3.56 1.55 -7.17
CA TRP A 166 -2.59 0.66 -7.82
C TRP A 166 -1.53 0.16 -6.84
N PHE A 167 -0.98 1.04 -5.98
CA PHE A 167 -0.02 0.68 -4.94
C PHE A 167 -0.58 -0.33 -3.95
N VAL A 168 -1.83 -0.16 -3.50
CA VAL A 168 -2.49 -1.15 -2.62
C VAL A 168 -2.65 -2.50 -3.33
N TRP A 169 -3.06 -2.49 -4.59
CA TRP A 169 -3.19 -3.72 -5.38
C TRP A 169 -1.85 -4.43 -5.57
N LYS A 170 -0.80 -3.70 -5.93
CA LYS A 170 0.56 -4.24 -6.10
C LYS A 170 1.17 -4.74 -4.80
N ALA A 171 1.04 -4.00 -3.70
CA ALA A 171 1.51 -4.46 -2.40
C ALA A 171 0.83 -5.78 -1.99
N GLY A 172 -0.48 -5.92 -2.25
CA GLY A 172 -1.20 -7.17 -2.02
C GLY A 172 -0.84 -8.31 -2.97
N GLU A 173 -0.37 -8.02 -4.17
CA GLU A 173 0.19 -9.02 -5.09
C GLU A 173 1.55 -9.53 -4.61
N GLU A 174 2.42 -8.63 -4.17
CA GLU A 174 3.75 -8.95 -3.64
C GLU A 174 3.66 -9.80 -2.36
N GLU A 175 2.76 -9.42 -1.44
CA GLU A 175 2.54 -10.18 -0.19
C GLU A 175 2.01 -11.59 -0.46
N ARG A 176 1.03 -11.74 -1.36
CA ARG A 176 0.52 -13.06 -1.78
C ARG A 176 1.61 -13.91 -2.43
N SER A 177 2.47 -13.29 -3.24
CA SER A 177 3.58 -13.99 -3.89
C SER A 177 4.62 -14.46 -2.87
N ARG A 178 4.86 -13.69 -1.82
CA ARG A 178 5.77 -14.06 -0.72
C ARG A 178 5.24 -15.25 0.06
N THR A 179 4.00 -15.18 0.53
CA THR A 179 3.35 -16.28 1.27
C THR A 179 3.22 -17.54 0.41
N GLY A 180 2.94 -17.39 -0.88
CA GLY A 180 2.86 -18.52 -1.82
C GLY A 180 4.21 -19.24 -2.02
N ARG A 181 5.32 -18.49 -2.03
CA ARG A 181 6.68 -19.05 -2.12
C ARG A 181 7.08 -19.79 -0.84
N GLU A 182 6.81 -19.19 0.32
CA GLU A 182 7.06 -19.81 1.62
C GLU A 182 6.26 -21.11 1.79
N SER A 183 5.00 -21.12 1.35
CA SER A 183 4.13 -22.31 1.39
C SER A 183 4.65 -23.45 0.52
N ARG A 184 5.22 -23.15 -0.66
CA ARG A 184 5.85 -24.16 -1.51
C ARG A 184 7.10 -24.76 -0.88
N THR A 185 7.96 -23.94 -0.29
CA THR A 185 9.20 -24.42 0.35
C THR A 185 8.92 -25.33 1.54
N VAL A 186 7.88 -25.04 2.34
CA VAL A 186 7.50 -25.91 3.47
C VAL A 186 6.92 -27.22 2.96
N GLN A 187 6.11 -27.20 1.90
CA GLN A 187 5.54 -28.41 1.32
C GLN A 187 6.61 -29.32 0.70
N GLU A 188 7.60 -28.74 0.00
CA GLU A 188 8.74 -29.45 -0.57
C GLU A 188 9.60 -30.14 0.51
N LEU A 189 9.90 -29.42 1.62
CA LEU A 189 10.58 -29.99 2.78
C LEU A 189 9.80 -31.14 3.44
N MET A 190 8.47 -31.05 3.48
CA MET A 190 7.63 -32.11 4.04
C MET A 190 7.54 -33.35 3.13
N ASP A 191 7.66 -33.17 1.81
CA ASP A 191 7.66 -34.28 0.84
C ASP A 191 9.02 -35.00 0.80
N GLU A 192 10.13 -34.27 0.88
CA GLU A 192 11.48 -34.87 0.94
C GLU A 192 11.70 -35.73 2.21
N GLY A 193 10.97 -35.43 3.29
CA GLY A 193 11.01 -36.21 4.53
C GLY A 193 10.32 -37.57 4.45
N LYS A 194 9.48 -37.83 3.43
CA LYS A 194 8.66 -39.06 3.34
C LYS A 194 9.24 -40.15 2.44
N GLU A 195 10.29 -39.90 1.66
CA GLU A 195 10.83 -40.89 0.72
C GLU A 195 12.15 -41.56 1.12
N ARG A 196 12.63 -41.41 2.37
CA ARG A 196 13.68 -42.31 2.87
C ARG A 196 13.06 -43.62 3.36
N LYS A 197 12.71 -44.49 2.42
CA LYS A 197 12.61 -45.93 2.72
C LYS A 197 13.93 -46.35 3.36
N PRO A 198 13.94 -47.06 4.50
CA PRO A 198 15.17 -47.59 5.05
C PRO A 198 15.81 -48.47 3.96
N VAL A 199 17.01 -48.10 3.54
CA VAL A 199 17.88 -48.97 2.75
C VAL A 199 18.06 -50.22 3.58
N LEU A 200 17.28 -51.26 3.28
CA LEU A 200 17.58 -52.59 3.74
C LEU A 200 18.96 -52.91 3.20
N MET A 201 19.95 -52.96 4.09
CA MET A 201 21.26 -53.49 3.83
C MET A 201 21.09 -54.90 3.29
N ILE A 202 21.19 -55.05 1.98
CA ILE A 202 21.40 -56.35 1.35
C ILE A 202 22.90 -56.58 1.42
N GLU A 203 23.27 -57.33 2.46
CA GLU A 203 24.58 -57.93 2.65
C GLU A 203 24.80 -58.98 1.54
N ASN A 204 25.31 -58.53 0.38
CA ASN A 204 25.80 -59.42 -0.65
C ASN A 204 27.18 -59.93 -0.24
N GLN A 205 27.17 -61.04 0.49
CA GLN A 205 28.34 -61.88 0.68
C GLN A 205 28.85 -62.33 -0.68
N ALA A 206 30.10 -61.95 -0.94
CA ALA A 206 30.93 -62.48 -1.99
C ALA A 206 31.06 -64.01 -1.82
N HIS A 207 30.46 -64.76 -2.74
CA HIS A 207 30.92 -66.11 -3.03
C HIS A 207 31.62 -66.07 -4.39
N ARG A 208 32.92 -66.35 -4.34
CA ARG A 208 33.79 -66.69 -5.46
C ARG A 208 33.26 -67.91 -6.19
N ASP A 209 33.59 -68.00 -7.47
CA ASP A 209 34.03 -69.17 -8.25
C ASP A 209 33.92 -68.67 -9.71
N ASP A 210 34.99 -68.12 -10.27
CA ASP A 210 35.99 -68.86 -11.05
C ASP A 210 35.31 -69.85 -12.00
N ASP A 211 35.07 -69.43 -13.24
CA ASP A 211 35.27 -70.33 -14.38
C ASP A 211 35.51 -69.52 -15.65
N GLU A 212 36.74 -69.65 -16.14
CA GLU A 212 37.15 -69.42 -17.51
C GLU A 212 36.17 -70.08 -18.49
N HIS A 213 35.83 -69.40 -19.57
CA HIS A 213 36.00 -70.02 -20.88
C HIS A 213 36.02 -68.96 -21.97
N ASP A 214 37.16 -68.94 -22.65
CA ASP A 214 37.35 -68.63 -24.07
C ASP A 214 36.05 -68.55 -24.90
N ALA A 215 35.97 -67.55 -25.77
CA ALA A 215 36.31 -67.76 -27.17
C ALA A 215 35.59 -66.80 -28.13
N TRP A 216 36.42 -66.09 -28.89
CA TRP A 216 36.35 -65.99 -30.36
C TRP A 216 35.34 -65.03 -31.03
N SER A 217 35.97 -64.27 -31.94
CA SER A 217 35.49 -63.87 -33.27
C SER A 217 34.49 -62.73 -33.36
N SER A 218 34.87 -61.55 -33.87
CA SER A 218 35.30 -61.22 -35.26
C SER A 218 34.12 -60.75 -36.12
N GLY A 219 34.32 -59.59 -36.76
CA GLY A 219 33.57 -59.09 -37.92
C GLY A 219 32.48 -58.08 -37.56
N GLY A 220 32.39 -56.86 -38.09
CA GLY A 220 32.93 -56.31 -39.35
C GLY A 220 31.77 -55.99 -40.32
N GLY A 221 31.72 -54.75 -40.82
CA GLY A 221 30.83 -54.29 -41.91
C GLY A 221 29.65 -53.45 -41.40
N GLU A 222 29.66 -52.12 -41.55
CA GLU A 222 29.22 -51.33 -42.74
C GLU A 222 27.71 -51.39 -42.99
#